data_AF-A0A1T0CG46-F1
#
_entry.id   AF-A0A1T0CG46-F1
#
_cell.length_a   1.000
_cell.length_b   1.000
_cell.length_c   1.000
_cell.angle_alpha   90.00
_cell.angle_beta   90.00
_cell.angle_gamma   90.00
#
_symmetry.space_group_name_H-M   'P 1'
#
loop_
_entity.id
_entity.type
_entity.pdbx_description
1 polymer ?
#
loop_
_entity_poly.entity_id
_entity_poly.type
_entity_poly.pdbx_seq_one_letter_code
_entity_poly.pdbx_strand_id
1 'polypeptide(L)'
;MSYNKINTTKNGQKFTPVPPQKTGVENGHLVTIRNNERYAKYWACGDLRKDFVITQHRQKIYALQGKSAKILAPIFYEKNGIQKQTHRVVHCTHRRISAENGVFVYVNTETAKAQYGNLMLCGSVWTCPKCANRITTARSAEVLQAIKGAPAFGFLTLTTPHHKAMPLAYLLAMQAQAKEIFYRSHRVRRMLALLGVHGRITATECTYGEVNGWHPHYHALLFLDRPVSYDHVIPFMPHKIWTPAPCKNRHCFGEPAWRFDEIPNQIFFVDFVALARDELAHQWINACHDAGMDNLPTVKHGLDLQAITDAKAMAKIADYMTKYGCMPAPTDGDGMGRINNELTKWHSKTKVRTAGEPLTGLTPFEILSMADTDNPNCPYSRLWIEFANAFKGKRQLDWSAKLKERYGIGEQSDDDIVNATDEKAEQVFEITYTVWRLICQRNERTKPLELAEQDYQDNGSRLYDYCIDVLIDHIEQCKVNDLTPCPYVMRDINNLLQISPLDVAA
;
A
#
# COMPACT_ATOMS: atom_id res chain seq x y z
N MET A 1 -27.34 -45.04 13.18
CA MET A 1 -26.34 -46.05 13.58
C MET A 1 -24.96 -45.54 13.20
N SER A 2 -24.18 -45.17 14.21
CA SER A 2 -22.71 -45.21 14.29
C SER A 2 -21.86 -44.68 13.11
N TYR A 3 -21.36 -43.45 13.23
CA TYR A 3 -20.03 -43.07 12.73
C TYR A 3 -19.15 -42.70 13.92
N ASN A 4 -18.47 -43.72 14.47
CA ASN A 4 -17.30 -43.55 15.32
C ASN A 4 -16.06 -43.75 14.44
N LYS A 5 -15.28 -42.69 14.23
CA LYS A 5 -13.84 -42.83 13.97
C LYS A 5 -13.09 -41.88 14.90
N ILE A 6 -12.61 -42.51 15.96
CA ILE A 6 -11.71 -42.01 16.99
C ILE A 6 -10.34 -41.78 16.33
N ASN A 7 -9.82 -40.56 16.35
CA ASN A 7 -8.39 -40.33 16.17
C ASN A 7 -7.71 -40.57 17.54
N THR A 8 -7.04 -41.70 17.64
CA THR A 8 -6.14 -42.05 18.75
C THR A 8 -4.87 -41.19 18.64
N THR A 9 -4.59 -40.40 19.67
CA THR A 9 -3.29 -39.74 19.85
C THR A 9 -2.24 -40.76 20.30
N LYS A 10 -1.00 -40.57 19.86
CA LYS A 10 0.08 -41.57 19.91
C LYS A 10 0.85 -41.64 21.24
N ASN A 11 0.41 -41.00 22.32
CA ASN A 11 1.08 -41.09 23.62
C ASN A 11 0.07 -41.13 24.76
N GLY A 12 -0.19 -42.33 25.27
CA GLY A 12 -1.07 -42.59 26.40
C GLY A 12 -0.48 -42.14 27.74
N GLN A 13 -0.66 -40.88 28.09
CA GLN A 13 -0.55 -40.42 29.48
C GLN A 13 -1.87 -39.78 29.92
N LYS A 14 -2.51 -40.43 30.91
CA LYS A 14 -3.66 -39.89 31.64
C LYS A 14 -3.15 -38.75 32.54
N PHE A 15 -3.62 -37.52 32.31
CA PHE A 15 -3.48 -36.43 33.26
C PHE A 15 -4.82 -36.21 33.98
N THR A 16 -4.80 -36.28 35.31
CA THR A 16 -5.92 -35.95 36.19
C THR A 16 -6.06 -34.42 36.31
N PRO A 17 -7.27 -33.84 36.27
CA PRO A 17 -7.47 -32.40 36.42
C PRO A 17 -7.10 -31.92 37.83
N VAL A 18 -6.33 -30.83 37.93
CA VAL A 18 -6.15 -30.08 39.17
C VAL A 18 -7.33 -29.09 39.29
N PRO A 19 -8.04 -29.05 40.43
CA PRO A 19 -9.21 -28.18 40.58
C PRO A 19 -8.82 -26.70 40.68
N PRO A 20 -9.69 -25.77 40.23
CA PRO A 20 -9.41 -24.35 40.21
C PRO A 20 -9.28 -23.78 41.64
N GLN A 21 -8.19 -23.06 41.89
CA GLN A 21 -8.02 -22.30 43.13
C GLN A 21 -8.96 -21.09 43.12
N LYS A 22 -9.79 -20.99 44.17
CA LYS A 22 -10.74 -19.91 44.41
C LYS A 22 -10.02 -18.57 44.59
N THR A 23 -10.44 -17.54 43.86
CA THR A 23 -10.13 -16.14 44.18
C THR A 23 -11.32 -15.53 44.92
N GLY A 24 -11.09 -15.11 46.17
CA GLY A 24 -12.08 -14.46 47.02
C GLY A 24 -12.38 -13.02 46.58
N VAL A 25 -13.63 -12.63 46.83
CA VAL A 25 -14.16 -11.26 46.70
C VAL A 25 -13.86 -10.52 48.00
N GLU A 26 -13.35 -9.29 47.94
CA GLU A 26 -13.57 -8.32 49.02
C GLU A 26 -13.49 -6.86 48.52
N ASN A 27 -14.56 -6.13 48.86
CA ASN A 27 -14.71 -4.67 48.96
C ASN A 27 -14.70 -3.86 47.65
N GLY A 28 -15.93 -3.63 47.17
CA GLY A 28 -16.21 -2.71 46.08
C GLY A 28 -15.77 -1.28 46.40
N HIS A 29 -15.05 -0.68 45.46
CA HIS A 29 -15.16 0.71 44.99
C HIS A 29 -14.58 0.73 43.56
N LEU A 30 -15.40 1.12 42.60
CA LEU A 30 -15.03 1.35 41.20
C LEU A 30 -14.22 2.65 41.11
N VAL A 31 -12.94 2.57 40.78
CA VAL A 31 -12.16 3.70 40.27
C VAL A 31 -11.26 3.23 39.13
N THR A 32 -11.59 3.67 37.91
CA THR A 32 -10.71 3.71 36.74
C THR A 32 -9.48 4.57 37.00
N ILE A 33 -8.28 4.06 36.66
CA ILE A 33 -7.21 4.73 35.87
C ILE A 33 -5.89 3.94 36.01
N ARG A 34 -5.31 3.58 34.85
CA ARG A 34 -3.90 3.31 34.51
C ARG A 34 -3.08 2.38 35.42
N ASN A 35 -2.61 1.27 34.84
CA ASN A 35 -1.27 0.75 35.14
C ASN A 35 -0.66 0.08 33.91
N ASN A 36 0.11 0.88 33.17
CA ASN A 36 0.88 0.48 31.99
C ASN A 36 2.33 0.08 32.34
N GLU A 37 2.65 -0.24 33.60
CA GLU A 37 4.05 -0.37 34.05
C GLU A 37 4.45 -1.75 34.59
N ARG A 38 3.57 -2.76 34.56
CA ARG A 38 3.94 -4.14 34.98
C ARG A 38 4.44 -5.07 33.87
N TYR A 39 4.45 -4.63 32.61
CA TYR A 39 4.96 -5.42 31.47
C TYR A 39 6.45 -5.17 31.13
N ALA A 40 7.19 -4.45 31.99
CA ALA A 40 8.57 -4.04 31.69
C ALA A 40 9.68 -5.01 32.18
N LYS A 41 9.37 -6.24 32.63
CA LYS A 41 10.42 -7.16 33.15
C LYS A 41 10.50 -8.57 32.57
N TYR A 42 9.76 -8.88 31.50
CA TYR A 42 9.95 -10.12 30.74
C TYR A 42 10.31 -9.82 29.28
N TRP A 43 11.54 -9.37 29.05
CA TRP A 43 12.07 -9.11 27.71
C TRP A 43 13.30 -9.97 27.45
N ALA A 44 13.05 -11.25 27.17
CA ALA A 44 14.05 -12.17 26.63
C ALA A 44 13.36 -13.26 25.78
N CYS A 45 12.78 -12.89 24.63
CA CYS A 45 12.63 -13.79 23.49
C CYS A 45 12.37 -12.96 22.22
N GLY A 46 13.27 -13.03 21.24
CA GLY A 46 13.18 -12.25 19.99
C GLY A 46 11.97 -12.58 19.13
N ASP A 47 11.38 -13.78 19.30
CA ASP A 47 10.27 -14.25 18.47
C ASP A 47 8.91 -13.72 18.95
N LEU A 48 8.68 -13.62 20.26
CA LEU A 48 7.48 -12.98 20.83
C LEU A 48 7.34 -11.51 20.42
N ARG A 49 8.47 -10.79 20.27
CA ARG A 49 8.47 -9.39 19.80
C ARG A 49 8.04 -9.27 18.34
N LYS A 50 8.46 -10.22 17.49
CA LYS A 50 8.06 -10.24 16.07
C LYS A 50 6.57 -10.52 15.92
N ASP A 51 6.06 -11.52 16.64
CA ASP A 51 4.63 -11.86 16.61
C ASP A 51 3.75 -10.70 17.10
N PHE A 52 4.16 -10.04 18.20
CA PHE A 52 3.45 -8.86 18.69
C PHE A 52 3.38 -7.72 17.66
N VAL A 53 4.50 -7.43 16.97
CA VAL A 53 4.56 -6.40 15.93
C VAL A 53 3.70 -6.77 14.71
N ILE A 54 3.70 -8.04 14.30
CA ILE A 54 2.86 -8.54 13.20
C ILE A 54 1.37 -8.37 13.53
N THR A 55 0.96 -8.71 14.76
CA THR A 55 -0.42 -8.58 15.21
C THR A 55 -0.88 -7.13 15.22
N GLN A 56 -0.08 -6.21 15.77
CA GLN A 56 -0.40 -4.77 15.75
C GLN A 56 -0.52 -4.22 14.33
N HIS A 57 0.35 -4.66 13.42
CA HIS A 57 0.30 -4.25 12.02
C HIS A 57 -0.98 -4.72 11.32
N ARG A 58 -1.36 -5.99 11.52
CA ARG A 58 -2.61 -6.57 10.99
C ARG A 58 -3.84 -5.82 11.51
N GLN A 59 -3.90 -5.54 12.81
CA GLN A 59 -4.98 -4.76 13.42
C GLN A 59 -5.12 -3.37 12.79
N LYS A 60 -4.01 -2.65 12.63
CA LYS A 60 -3.99 -1.34 11.96
C LYS A 60 -4.52 -1.41 10.53
N ILE A 61 -4.13 -2.42 9.76
CA ILE A 61 -4.59 -2.60 8.37
C ILE A 61 -6.11 -2.80 8.30
N TYR A 62 -6.67 -3.70 9.12
CA TYR A 62 -8.12 -3.97 9.12
C TYR A 62 -8.92 -2.76 9.61
N ALA A 63 -8.42 -2.05 10.62
CA ALA A 63 -9.04 -0.82 11.12
C ALA A 63 -9.08 0.28 10.04
N LEU A 64 -7.95 0.55 9.36
CA LEU A 64 -7.90 1.51 8.26
C LEU A 64 -8.80 1.08 7.09
N GLN A 65 -8.85 -0.21 6.76
CA GLN A 65 -9.75 -0.71 5.73
C GLN A 65 -11.23 -0.51 6.11
N GLY A 66 -11.61 -0.74 7.36
CA GLY A 66 -12.97 -0.47 7.86
C GLY A 66 -13.32 1.02 7.79
N LYS A 67 -12.37 1.88 8.17
CA LYS A 67 -12.49 3.33 8.05
C LYS A 67 -12.71 3.78 6.60
N SER A 68 -11.91 3.26 5.67
CA SER A 68 -12.06 3.53 4.23
C SER A 68 -13.42 3.07 3.72
N ALA A 69 -13.85 1.86 4.09
CA ALA A 69 -15.16 1.32 3.71
C ALA A 69 -16.30 2.21 4.22
N LYS A 70 -16.25 2.69 5.47
CA LYS A 70 -17.27 3.56 6.06
C LYS A 70 -17.34 4.92 5.35
N ILE A 71 -16.20 5.57 5.09
CA ILE A 71 -16.15 6.88 4.43
C ILE A 71 -16.66 6.80 2.98
N LEU A 72 -16.33 5.71 2.26
CA LEU A 72 -16.66 5.58 0.84
C LEU A 72 -18.02 4.90 0.59
N ALA A 73 -18.64 4.31 1.62
CA ALA A 73 -19.94 3.63 1.51
C ALA A 73 -21.06 4.50 0.89
N PRO A 74 -21.18 5.81 1.18
CA PRO A 74 -22.24 6.65 0.62
C PRO A 74 -22.05 7.03 -0.86
N ILE A 75 -20.95 6.65 -1.51
CA ILE A 75 -20.60 7.13 -2.84
C ILE A 75 -21.06 6.13 -3.91
N PHE A 76 -22.10 6.47 -4.65
CA PHE A 76 -22.67 5.64 -5.73
C PHE A 76 -22.50 6.32 -7.09
N TYR A 77 -22.54 5.50 -8.14
CA TYR A 77 -22.68 5.98 -9.51
C TYR A 77 -23.89 5.30 -10.13
N GLU A 78 -24.58 6.02 -11.01
CA GLU A 78 -25.71 5.47 -11.74
C GLU A 78 -25.24 4.77 -13.02
N LYS A 79 -25.77 3.58 -13.29
CA LYS A 79 -25.62 2.91 -14.56
C LYS A 79 -26.91 2.19 -14.92
N ASN A 80 -27.53 2.59 -16.04
CA ASN A 80 -28.81 2.05 -16.52
C ASN A 80 -29.94 2.17 -15.48
N GLY A 81 -30.06 3.32 -14.80
CA GLY A 81 -31.05 3.54 -13.73
C GLY A 81 -30.80 2.78 -12.42
N ILE A 82 -29.69 2.05 -12.30
CA ILE A 82 -29.32 1.30 -11.10
C ILE A 82 -28.16 2.01 -10.40
N GLN A 83 -28.34 2.32 -9.12
CA GLN A 83 -27.28 2.82 -8.25
C GLN A 83 -26.28 1.71 -7.92
N LYS A 84 -25.03 1.91 -8.29
CA LYS A 84 -23.94 0.95 -8.07
C LYS A 84 -22.88 1.54 -7.17
N GLN A 85 -22.36 0.71 -6.27
CA GLN A 85 -21.30 1.12 -5.35
C GLN A 85 -20.05 1.51 -6.16
N THR A 86 -19.55 2.73 -5.93
CA THR A 86 -18.38 3.29 -6.63
C THR A 86 -17.10 2.59 -6.21
N HIS A 87 -16.95 2.27 -4.93
CA HIS A 87 -15.69 1.81 -4.34
C HIS A 87 -15.81 0.38 -3.81
N ARG A 88 -15.08 -0.55 -4.45
CA ARG A 88 -15.12 -2.00 -4.11
C ARG A 88 -14.64 -2.30 -2.67
N VAL A 89 -13.84 -1.43 -2.05
CA VAL A 89 -13.34 -1.60 -0.68
C VAL A 89 -14.48 -1.74 0.35
N VAL A 90 -15.64 -1.15 0.08
CA VAL A 90 -16.85 -1.23 0.91
C VAL A 90 -17.32 -2.68 1.13
N HIS A 91 -16.96 -3.59 0.22
CA HIS A 91 -17.33 -5.01 0.31
C HIS A 91 -16.15 -5.91 0.68
N CYS A 92 -14.92 -5.41 0.54
CA CYS A 92 -13.69 -6.16 0.80
C CYS A 92 -13.67 -6.67 2.24
N THR A 93 -13.55 -7.98 2.43
CA THR A 93 -13.63 -8.67 3.73
C THR A 93 -14.85 -8.33 4.59
N HIS A 94 -15.93 -7.83 3.99
CA HIS A 94 -17.22 -7.65 4.67
C HIS A 94 -18.29 -8.58 4.11
N ARG A 95 -18.10 -9.05 2.87
CA ARG A 95 -19.05 -9.92 2.17
C ARG A 95 -18.38 -11.21 1.74
N ARG A 96 -19.17 -12.29 1.75
CA ARG A 96 -18.76 -13.60 1.25
C ARG A 96 -18.76 -13.64 -0.28
N ILE A 97 -17.99 -14.55 -0.86
CA ILE A 97 -18.01 -14.83 -2.30
C ILE A 97 -19.23 -15.70 -2.63
N SER A 98 -19.35 -16.85 -1.96
CA SER A 98 -20.51 -17.73 -2.04
C SER A 98 -21.39 -17.61 -0.80
N ALA A 99 -22.71 -17.64 -0.99
CA ALA A 99 -23.69 -17.65 0.09
C ALA A 99 -23.85 -19.04 0.73
N GLU A 100 -23.41 -20.09 0.04
CA GLU A 100 -23.56 -21.51 0.44
C GLU A 100 -22.75 -21.84 1.69
N ASN A 101 -21.52 -21.31 1.77
CA ASN A 101 -20.58 -21.59 2.85
C ASN A 101 -20.35 -20.36 3.72
N GLY A 102 -19.99 -20.56 4.99
CA GLY A 102 -19.52 -19.53 5.90
C GLY A 102 -18.19 -18.91 5.48
N VAL A 103 -17.55 -18.21 6.41
CA VAL A 103 -16.20 -17.67 6.24
C VAL A 103 -15.21 -18.68 6.78
N PHE A 104 -14.43 -19.25 5.87
CA PHE A 104 -13.38 -20.20 6.24
C PHE A 104 -12.22 -19.48 6.93
N VAL A 105 -11.63 -20.14 7.92
CA VAL A 105 -10.37 -19.76 8.52
C VAL A 105 -9.36 -20.84 8.20
N TYR A 106 -8.29 -20.44 7.53
CA TYR A 106 -7.17 -21.29 7.17
C TYR A 106 -5.95 -20.92 8.00
N VAL A 107 -5.12 -21.90 8.36
CA VAL A 107 -3.79 -21.69 8.94
C VAL A 107 -2.75 -22.31 8.02
N ASN A 108 -1.72 -21.54 7.68
CA ASN A 108 -0.58 -22.07 6.94
C ASN A 108 0.27 -22.95 7.89
N THR A 109 0.54 -24.19 7.48
CA THR A 109 1.19 -25.20 8.33
C THR A 109 2.68 -24.92 8.61
N GLU A 110 3.34 -24.07 7.82
CA GLU A 110 4.76 -23.74 7.99
C GLU A 110 4.99 -22.48 8.82
N THR A 111 4.13 -21.48 8.62
CA THR A 111 4.25 -20.16 9.24
C THR A 111 3.34 -20.00 10.46
N ALA A 112 2.41 -20.94 10.67
CA ALA A 112 1.34 -20.87 11.66
C ALA A 112 0.55 -19.56 11.58
N LYS A 113 0.45 -18.93 10.40
CA LYS A 113 -0.32 -17.69 10.18
C LYS A 113 -1.68 -17.98 9.59
N ALA A 114 -2.70 -17.32 10.13
CA ALA A 114 -4.09 -17.50 9.71
C ALA A 114 -4.52 -16.51 8.64
N GLN A 115 -5.42 -16.97 7.77
CA GLN A 115 -6.08 -16.18 6.74
C GLN A 115 -7.54 -16.59 6.55
N TYR A 116 -8.35 -15.67 6.03
CA TYR A 116 -9.74 -15.96 5.69
C TYR A 116 -9.87 -16.49 4.26
N GLY A 117 -10.81 -17.42 4.06
CA GLY A 117 -11.35 -17.80 2.76
C GLY A 117 -12.82 -17.44 2.59
N ASN A 118 -13.35 -17.65 1.40
CA ASN A 118 -14.72 -17.28 1.00
C ASN A 118 -15.10 -15.80 1.28
N LEU A 119 -14.14 -14.88 1.26
CA LEU A 119 -14.37 -13.44 1.42
C LEU A 119 -14.00 -12.68 0.15
N MET A 120 -14.84 -11.71 -0.24
CA MET A 120 -14.52 -10.85 -1.37
C MET A 120 -13.29 -9.99 -1.08
N LEU A 121 -12.39 -9.89 -2.06
CA LEU A 121 -11.24 -9.00 -2.06
C LEU A 121 -11.40 -7.99 -3.19
N CYS A 122 -11.16 -6.72 -2.91
CA CYS A 122 -11.48 -5.65 -3.84
C CYS A 122 -10.39 -5.32 -4.86
N GLY A 123 -9.19 -5.89 -4.73
CA GLY A 123 -8.05 -5.63 -5.62
C GLY A 123 -7.61 -4.16 -5.70
N SER A 124 -8.04 -3.28 -4.78
CA SER A 124 -7.71 -1.86 -4.84
C SER A 124 -6.41 -1.57 -4.12
N VAL A 125 -5.38 -1.19 -4.87
CA VAL A 125 -4.09 -0.73 -4.32
C VAL A 125 -4.18 0.66 -3.67
N TRP A 126 -5.16 1.48 -4.06
CA TRP A 126 -5.29 2.87 -3.62
C TRP A 126 -6.20 3.05 -2.42
N THR A 127 -7.36 2.38 -2.40
CA THR A 127 -8.41 2.63 -1.40
C THR A 127 -8.50 1.57 -0.32
N CYS A 128 -7.79 0.44 -0.45
CA CYS A 128 -7.86 -0.67 0.48
C CYS A 128 -6.49 -1.02 1.06
N PRO A 129 -6.19 -0.62 2.32
CA PRO A 129 -4.92 -0.96 2.97
C PRO A 129 -4.58 -2.45 2.96
N LYS A 130 -5.58 -3.33 3.09
CA LYS A 130 -5.39 -4.79 3.03
C LYS A 130 -4.92 -5.24 1.64
N CYS A 131 -5.64 -4.85 0.58
CA CYS A 131 -5.29 -5.27 -0.78
C CYS A 131 -4.00 -4.58 -1.24
N ALA A 132 -3.81 -3.31 -0.89
CA ALA A 132 -2.59 -2.56 -1.15
C ALA A 132 -1.36 -3.31 -0.65
N ASN A 133 -1.30 -3.70 0.64
CA ASN A 133 -0.15 -4.43 1.17
C ASN A 133 0.18 -5.69 0.36
N ARG A 134 -0.84 -6.48 0.00
CA ARG A 134 -0.66 -7.73 -0.76
C ARG A 134 -0.19 -7.47 -2.20
N ILE A 135 -0.82 -6.52 -2.90
CA ILE A 135 -0.44 -6.10 -4.26
C ILE A 135 0.98 -5.52 -4.27
N THR A 136 1.27 -4.58 -3.38
CA THR A 136 2.59 -3.94 -3.32
C THR A 136 3.70 -4.92 -3.00
N THR A 137 3.43 -5.97 -2.23
CA THR A 137 4.42 -7.03 -1.94
C THR A 137 4.73 -7.85 -3.20
N ALA A 138 3.71 -8.28 -3.94
CA ALA A 138 3.93 -8.99 -5.21
C ALA A 138 4.63 -8.11 -6.25
N ARG A 139 4.19 -6.86 -6.43
CA ARG A 139 4.83 -5.89 -7.35
C ARG A 139 6.27 -5.57 -6.94
N SER A 140 6.56 -5.54 -5.65
CA SER A 140 7.92 -5.37 -5.12
C SER A 140 8.84 -6.54 -5.51
N ALA A 141 8.33 -7.78 -5.54
CA ALA A 141 9.10 -8.91 -6.03
C ALA A 141 9.39 -8.80 -7.54
N GLU A 142 8.40 -8.41 -8.35
CA GLU A 142 8.57 -8.19 -9.79
C GLU A 142 9.63 -7.12 -10.09
N VAL A 143 9.54 -5.96 -9.42
CA VAL A 143 10.50 -4.85 -9.61
C VAL A 143 11.90 -5.28 -9.17
N LEU A 144 12.02 -6.03 -8.06
CA LEU A 144 13.32 -6.52 -7.59
C LEU A 144 13.96 -7.49 -8.58
N GLN A 145 13.17 -8.39 -9.19
CA GLN A 145 13.65 -9.28 -10.24
C GLN A 145 14.21 -8.49 -11.43
N ALA A 146 13.48 -7.45 -11.88
CA ALA A 146 13.94 -6.59 -12.96
C ALA A 146 15.25 -5.86 -12.59
N ILE A 147 15.35 -5.31 -11.37
CA ILE A 147 16.56 -4.62 -10.90
C ILE A 147 17.76 -5.57 -10.88
N LYS A 148 17.58 -6.80 -10.38
CA LYS A 148 18.66 -7.81 -10.31
C LYS A 148 19.14 -8.27 -11.69
N GLY A 149 18.25 -8.29 -12.68
CA GLY A 149 18.59 -8.64 -14.06
C GLY A 149 19.20 -7.51 -14.88
N ALA A 150 19.19 -6.27 -14.38
CA ALA A 150 19.61 -5.10 -15.13
C ALA A 150 21.12 -4.81 -14.96
N PRO A 151 21.86 -4.49 -16.04
CA PRO A 151 23.26 -4.09 -15.95
C PRO A 151 23.46 -2.76 -15.20
N ALA A 152 22.54 -1.81 -15.41
CA ALA A 152 22.52 -0.52 -14.75
C ALA A 152 21.09 0.04 -14.72
N PHE A 153 20.88 1.02 -13.84
CA PHE A 153 19.62 1.74 -13.73
C PHE A 153 19.85 3.22 -13.41
N GLY A 154 18.83 4.04 -13.63
CA GLY A 154 18.77 5.44 -13.25
C GLY A 154 17.40 5.78 -12.66
N PHE A 155 17.32 6.87 -11.90
CA PHE A 155 16.07 7.28 -11.27
C PHE A 155 15.67 8.67 -11.76
N LEU A 156 14.47 8.79 -12.31
CA LEU A 156 13.93 10.02 -12.87
C LEU A 156 12.68 10.42 -12.09
N THR A 157 12.66 11.64 -11.56
CA THR A 157 11.48 12.21 -10.91
C THR A 157 10.93 13.35 -11.75
N LEU A 158 9.62 13.31 -12.04
CA LEU A 158 8.89 14.34 -12.78
C LEU A 158 7.88 15.00 -11.84
N THR A 159 8.03 16.30 -11.61
CA THR A 159 7.20 17.11 -10.72
C THR A 159 6.62 18.29 -11.48
N THR A 160 5.47 18.78 -11.04
CA THR A 160 4.86 19.99 -11.59
C THR A 160 4.55 20.95 -10.45
N PRO A 161 4.61 22.28 -10.66
CA PRO A 161 4.09 23.22 -9.69
C PRO A 161 2.61 22.98 -9.46
N HIS A 162 2.16 23.19 -8.23
CA HIS A 162 0.76 23.13 -7.85
C HIS A 162 0.55 24.00 -6.61
N HIS A 163 -0.71 24.34 -6.33
CA HIS A 163 -1.11 25.02 -5.10
C HIS A 163 -2.37 24.41 -4.52
N LYS A 164 -2.71 24.82 -3.29
CA LYS A 164 -3.74 24.18 -2.48
C LYS A 164 -5.15 24.14 -3.09
N ALA A 165 -5.47 25.08 -3.98
CA ALA A 165 -6.79 25.18 -4.59
C ALA A 165 -6.95 24.28 -5.83
N MET A 166 -5.89 23.61 -6.29
CA MET A 166 -5.95 22.73 -7.46
C MET A 166 -6.51 21.35 -7.08
N PRO A 167 -7.62 20.89 -7.68
CA PRO A 167 -8.15 19.56 -7.42
C PRO A 167 -7.21 18.46 -7.88
N LEU A 168 -7.10 17.38 -7.11
CA LEU A 168 -6.22 16.26 -7.42
C LEU A 168 -6.52 15.61 -8.78
N ALA A 169 -7.80 15.46 -9.12
CA ALA A 169 -8.20 14.87 -10.40
C ALA A 169 -7.69 15.69 -11.60
N TYR A 170 -7.71 17.02 -11.47
CA TYR A 170 -7.16 17.93 -12.47
C TYR A 170 -5.64 17.79 -12.57
N LEU A 171 -4.92 17.83 -11.44
CA LEU A 171 -3.46 17.65 -11.41
C LEU A 171 -3.03 16.33 -12.07
N LEU A 172 -3.70 15.22 -11.75
CA LEU A 172 -3.41 13.92 -12.33
C LEU A 172 -3.69 13.86 -13.84
N ALA A 173 -4.74 14.54 -14.32
CA ALA A 173 -5.07 14.59 -15.74
C ALA A 173 -4.00 15.36 -16.52
N MET A 174 -3.62 16.54 -16.05
CA MET A 174 -2.58 17.35 -16.71
C MET A 174 -1.21 16.67 -16.67
N GLN A 175 -0.82 16.09 -15.53
CA GLN A 175 0.44 15.37 -15.42
C GLN A 175 0.48 14.15 -16.34
N ALA A 176 -0.65 13.44 -16.51
CA ALA A 176 -0.72 12.31 -17.44
C ALA A 176 -0.52 12.77 -18.89
N GLN A 177 -1.16 13.87 -19.29
CA GLN A 177 -0.99 14.46 -20.62
C GLN A 177 0.45 14.95 -20.85
N ALA A 178 1.04 15.67 -19.89
CA ALA A 178 2.43 16.11 -19.97
C ALA A 178 3.40 14.92 -20.06
N LYS A 179 3.16 13.85 -19.27
CA LYS A 179 3.96 12.61 -19.33
C LYS A 179 3.92 11.97 -20.73
N GLU A 180 2.74 11.94 -21.35
CA GLU A 180 2.57 11.41 -22.71
C GLU A 180 3.32 12.23 -23.75
N ILE A 181 3.20 13.56 -23.71
CA ILE A 181 3.91 14.49 -24.60
C ILE A 181 5.44 14.35 -24.42
N PHE A 182 5.90 14.36 -23.17
CA PHE A 182 7.30 14.22 -22.80
C PHE A 182 7.93 12.97 -23.42
N TYR A 183 7.34 11.80 -23.20
CA TYR A 183 7.91 10.56 -23.72
C TYR A 183 7.74 10.37 -25.23
N ARG A 184 6.84 11.11 -25.89
CA ARG A 184 6.71 11.13 -27.36
C ARG A 184 7.76 12.01 -28.04
N SER A 185 8.27 13.02 -27.34
CA SER A 185 9.30 13.94 -27.87
C SER A 185 10.48 13.16 -28.46
N HIS A 186 10.83 13.49 -29.70
CA HIS A 186 11.99 12.91 -30.37
C HIS A 186 13.28 13.23 -29.59
N ARG A 187 13.37 14.42 -28.98
CA ARG A 187 14.53 14.83 -28.18
C ARG A 187 14.67 13.99 -26.92
N VAL A 188 13.57 13.73 -26.22
CA VAL A 188 13.55 12.84 -25.04
C VAL A 188 13.93 11.41 -25.43
N ARG A 189 13.33 10.86 -26.50
CA ARG A 189 13.66 9.51 -26.98
C ARG A 189 15.13 9.39 -27.36
N ARG A 190 15.68 10.39 -28.07
CA ARG A 190 17.11 10.44 -28.41
C ARG A 190 17.97 10.49 -27.16
N MET A 191 17.66 11.36 -26.20
CA MET A 191 18.45 11.51 -24.98
C MET A 191 18.44 10.23 -24.14
N LEU A 192 17.27 9.60 -23.96
CA LEU A 192 17.16 8.30 -23.27
C LEU A 192 17.95 7.20 -23.99
N ALA A 193 17.94 7.16 -25.32
CA ALA A 193 18.75 6.21 -26.10
C ALA A 193 20.26 6.45 -25.94
N LEU A 194 20.70 7.71 -25.87
CA LEU A 194 22.12 8.06 -25.62
C LEU A 194 22.58 7.62 -24.23
N LEU A 195 21.70 7.72 -23.24
CA LEU A 195 21.91 7.19 -21.89
C LEU A 195 21.87 5.65 -21.86
N GLY A 196 21.50 4.98 -22.96
CA GLY A 196 21.39 3.53 -23.04
C GLY A 196 20.13 2.98 -22.37
N VAL A 197 19.08 3.80 -22.20
CA VAL A 197 17.82 3.38 -21.58
C VAL A 197 17.01 2.54 -22.55
N HIS A 198 16.78 1.28 -22.20
CA HIS A 198 15.97 0.35 -22.98
C HIS A 198 14.56 0.16 -22.44
N GLY A 199 14.30 0.60 -21.20
CA GLY A 199 12.98 0.48 -20.60
C GLY A 199 12.82 1.32 -19.34
N ARG A 200 11.58 1.43 -18.87
CA ARG A 200 11.25 2.13 -17.63
C ARG A 200 10.07 1.51 -16.89
N ILE A 201 10.07 1.66 -15.57
CA ILE A 201 8.91 1.44 -14.70
C ILE A 201 8.55 2.79 -14.10
N THR A 202 7.31 3.27 -14.30
CA THR A 202 6.84 4.53 -13.74
C THR A 202 5.79 4.28 -12.67
N ALA A 203 6.00 4.83 -11.48
CA ALA A 203 5.05 4.88 -10.37
C ALA A 203 4.48 6.30 -10.24
N THR A 204 3.18 6.40 -9.97
CA THR A 204 2.56 7.68 -9.57
C THR A 204 2.53 7.74 -8.06
N GLU A 205 3.14 8.77 -7.49
CA GLU A 205 3.10 9.05 -6.06
C GLU A 205 2.25 10.28 -5.80
N CYS A 206 1.58 10.32 -4.65
CA CYS A 206 0.81 11.47 -4.25
C CYS A 206 0.87 11.64 -2.74
N THR A 207 1.18 12.85 -2.31
CA THR A 207 1.13 13.25 -0.91
C THR A 207 0.33 14.54 -0.75
N TYR A 208 -0.03 14.88 0.48
CA TYR A 208 -0.74 16.11 0.80
C TYR A 208 0.05 16.96 1.81
N GLY A 209 0.03 18.27 1.64
CA GLY A 209 0.53 19.22 2.63
C GLY A 209 -0.50 20.29 2.95
N GLU A 210 -0.59 20.70 4.21
CA GLU A 210 -1.58 21.69 4.66
C GLU A 210 -1.44 23.05 3.96
N VAL A 211 -0.22 23.41 3.56
CA VAL A 211 0.09 24.69 2.91
C VAL A 211 -0.16 24.61 1.39
N ASN A 212 0.36 23.58 0.73
CA ASN A 212 0.45 23.51 -0.73
C ASN A 212 -0.57 22.55 -1.39
N GLY A 213 -1.36 21.81 -0.61
CA GLY A 213 -2.37 20.87 -1.08
C GLY A 213 -1.81 19.54 -1.58
N TRP A 214 -2.38 19.01 -2.66
CA TRP A 214 -1.96 17.75 -3.28
C TRP A 214 -0.67 17.89 -4.08
N HIS A 215 0.24 16.93 -3.91
CA HIS A 215 1.55 16.86 -4.57
C HIS A 215 1.71 15.54 -5.34
N PRO A 216 0.93 15.31 -6.42
CA PRO A 216 1.17 14.17 -7.29
C PRO A 216 2.48 14.37 -8.05
N HIS A 217 3.24 13.29 -8.26
CA HIS A 217 4.45 13.27 -9.06
C HIS A 217 4.75 11.86 -9.59
N TYR A 218 5.64 11.76 -10.57
CA TYR A 218 6.08 10.47 -11.08
C TYR A 218 7.49 10.14 -10.63
N HIS A 219 7.68 8.90 -10.19
CA HIS A 219 8.98 8.27 -10.09
C HIS A 219 9.14 7.26 -11.23
N ALA A 220 10.20 7.37 -12.00
CA ALA A 220 10.52 6.47 -13.08
C ALA A 220 11.88 5.83 -12.86
N LEU A 221 11.89 4.51 -12.71
CA LEU A 221 13.10 3.70 -12.74
C LEU A 221 13.45 3.42 -14.20
N LEU A 222 14.59 3.93 -14.65
CA LEU A 222 15.13 3.74 -15.98
C LEU A 222 16.06 2.52 -15.97
N PHE A 223 15.88 1.60 -16.90
CA PHE A 223 16.73 0.43 -17.09
C PHE A 223 17.67 0.66 -18.25
N LEU A 224 18.96 0.42 -18.02
CA LEU A 224 20.02 0.72 -18.97
C LEU A 224 20.78 -0.55 -19.39
N ASP A 225 21.15 -0.63 -20.65
CA ASP A 225 21.95 -1.75 -21.20
C ASP A 225 23.39 -1.75 -20.66
N ARG A 226 23.86 -0.61 -20.14
CA ARG A 226 25.22 -0.42 -19.61
C ARG A 226 25.28 0.74 -18.63
N PRO A 227 26.25 0.77 -17.71
CA PRO A 227 26.61 1.99 -17.01
C PRO A 227 26.97 3.10 -18.01
N VAL A 228 26.46 4.31 -17.81
CA VAL A 228 26.91 5.50 -18.55
C VAL A 228 28.36 5.82 -18.17
N SER A 229 29.33 5.51 -19.02
CA SER A 229 30.74 5.89 -18.82
C SER A 229 31.19 6.88 -19.89
N TYR A 230 32.31 7.55 -19.63
CA TYR A 230 32.92 8.55 -20.51
C TYR A 230 33.13 8.02 -21.94
N ASP A 231 33.71 6.83 -22.08
CA ASP A 231 34.07 6.21 -23.36
C ASP A 231 32.86 5.96 -24.28
N HIS A 232 31.68 5.79 -23.69
CA HIS A 232 30.46 5.53 -24.44
C HIS A 232 29.69 6.78 -24.84
N VAL A 233 30.01 7.94 -24.27
CA VAL A 233 29.34 9.21 -24.53
C VAL A 233 30.03 9.94 -25.68
N ILE A 234 31.36 9.88 -25.77
CA ILE A 234 32.18 10.55 -26.78
C ILE A 234 31.70 10.28 -28.23
N PRO A 235 31.39 9.03 -28.65
CA PRO A 235 31.01 8.76 -30.04
C PRO A 235 29.68 9.38 -30.46
N PHE A 236 28.85 9.78 -29.49
CA PHE A 236 27.51 10.30 -29.72
C PHE A 236 27.31 11.72 -29.19
N MET A 237 28.35 12.31 -28.59
CA MET A 237 28.38 13.72 -28.26
C MET A 237 28.23 14.48 -29.58
N PRO A 238 27.20 15.32 -29.73
CA PRO A 238 27.15 16.16 -30.91
C PRO A 238 28.42 17.02 -30.90
N HIS A 239 29.13 17.18 -32.03
CA HIS A 239 30.29 18.10 -32.09
C HIS A 239 29.92 19.58 -31.81
N LYS A 240 28.63 19.85 -31.51
CA LYS A 240 28.02 21.15 -31.27
C LYS A 240 26.95 21.03 -30.18
N ILE A 241 27.00 21.87 -29.14
CA ILE A 241 25.95 21.97 -28.09
C ILE A 241 25.13 23.25 -28.34
N TRP A 242 23.86 23.25 -27.93
CA TRP A 242 23.04 24.48 -27.92
C TRP A 242 23.46 25.34 -26.72
N THR A 243 24.09 26.47 -26.99
CA THR A 243 24.39 27.51 -25.99
C THR A 243 23.38 28.66 -26.13
N PRO A 244 22.87 29.22 -25.02
CA PRO A 244 22.00 30.38 -25.09
C PRO A 244 22.81 31.61 -25.54
N ALA A 245 22.43 32.23 -26.66
CA ALA A 245 23.00 33.49 -27.13
C ALA A 245 21.99 34.65 -26.95
N PRO A 246 22.45 35.87 -26.65
CA PRO A 246 21.55 37.02 -26.58
C PRO A 246 20.93 37.30 -27.95
N CYS A 247 19.59 37.39 -28.03
CA CYS A 247 18.87 37.74 -29.27
C CYS A 247 19.32 39.14 -29.74
N LYS A 248 19.77 39.26 -31.01
CA LYS A 248 20.21 40.53 -31.62
C LYS A 248 19.08 41.36 -32.24
N ASN A 249 17.83 40.87 -32.22
CA ASN A 249 16.66 41.59 -32.74
C ASN A 249 15.84 42.21 -31.61
N ARG A 250 15.59 43.52 -31.71
CA ARG A 250 14.83 44.34 -30.74
C ARG A 250 13.33 43.97 -30.59
N HIS A 251 12.88 42.86 -31.18
CA HIS A 251 11.49 42.39 -31.14
C HIS A 251 11.32 40.97 -30.58
N CYS A 252 12.39 40.33 -30.10
CA CYS A 252 12.29 39.07 -29.35
C CYS A 252 11.79 39.34 -27.92
N PHE A 253 10.51 39.12 -27.64
CA PHE A 253 10.03 39.00 -26.26
C PHE A 253 10.43 37.62 -25.70
N GLY A 254 11.63 37.53 -25.13
CA GLY A 254 11.93 36.54 -24.08
C GLY A 254 12.44 35.16 -24.46
N GLU A 255 12.57 34.77 -25.73
CA GLU A 255 13.25 33.51 -26.08
C GLU A 255 14.75 33.71 -26.35
N PRO A 256 15.66 32.94 -25.73
CA PRO A 256 17.06 32.97 -26.11
C PRO A 256 17.20 32.43 -27.55
N ALA A 257 17.85 33.20 -28.42
CA ALA A 257 18.29 32.69 -29.72
C ALA A 257 19.49 31.79 -29.44
N TRP A 258 19.36 30.49 -29.67
CA TRP A 258 20.48 29.60 -29.38
C TRP A 258 21.41 29.51 -30.58
N ARG A 259 22.71 29.40 -30.30
CA ARG A 259 23.75 29.24 -31.32
C ARG A 259 24.32 27.82 -31.30
N PHE A 260 24.88 27.47 -32.45
CA PHE A 260 25.68 26.26 -32.64
C PHE A 260 27.14 26.59 -32.29
N ASP A 261 27.59 26.28 -31.08
CA ASP A 261 28.99 26.47 -30.67
C ASP A 261 29.74 25.11 -30.69
N GLU A 262 31.00 25.13 -31.13
CA GLU A 262 31.91 23.98 -31.09
C GLU A 262 32.28 23.63 -29.64
N ILE A 263 32.26 22.34 -29.32
CA ILE A 263 32.66 21.86 -28.00
C ILE A 263 34.20 21.97 -27.86
N PRO A 264 34.74 22.63 -26.80
CA PRO A 264 36.16 22.54 -26.49
C PRO A 264 36.56 21.08 -26.26
N ASN A 265 37.73 20.67 -26.77
CA ASN A 265 38.25 19.28 -26.78
C ASN A 265 38.41 18.60 -25.39
N GLN A 266 37.92 19.19 -24.31
CA GLN A 266 37.96 18.68 -22.94
C GLN A 266 36.65 19.00 -22.21
N ILE A 267 35.59 18.23 -22.48
CA ILE A 267 34.44 18.12 -21.56
C ILE A 267 34.67 16.88 -20.68
N PHE A 268 34.50 17.02 -19.36
CA PHE A 268 34.67 15.93 -18.40
C PHE A 268 33.35 15.14 -18.27
N PHE A 269 33.43 13.86 -17.89
CA PHE A 269 32.28 12.94 -17.71
C PHE A 269 31.10 13.51 -16.88
N VAL A 270 31.40 14.34 -15.88
CA VAL A 270 30.44 14.99 -14.98
C VAL A 270 29.47 15.92 -15.72
N ASP A 271 29.84 16.41 -16.90
CA ASP A 271 29.08 17.39 -17.67
C ASP A 271 27.97 16.75 -18.51
N PHE A 272 28.07 15.46 -18.85
CA PHE A 272 27.08 14.81 -19.73
C PHE A 272 25.77 14.45 -19.02
N VAL A 273 25.83 13.89 -17.81
CA VAL A 273 24.60 13.57 -17.05
C VAL A 273 23.88 14.86 -16.65
N ALA A 274 24.63 15.91 -16.32
CA ALA A 274 24.09 17.25 -16.09
C ALA A 274 23.41 17.81 -17.36
N LEU A 275 24.06 17.70 -18.52
CA LEU A 275 23.48 18.12 -19.80
C LEU A 275 22.24 17.31 -20.17
N ALA A 276 22.25 15.99 -19.95
CA ALA A 276 21.09 15.13 -20.16
C ALA A 276 19.94 15.53 -19.23
N ARG A 277 20.23 15.81 -17.95
CA ARG A 277 19.25 16.32 -17.00
C ARG A 277 18.65 17.65 -17.50
N ASP A 278 19.47 18.60 -17.91
CA ASP A 278 19.00 19.92 -18.34
C ASP A 278 18.16 19.84 -19.62
N GLU A 279 18.58 19.06 -20.61
CA GLU A 279 17.79 18.83 -21.82
C GLU A 279 16.45 18.16 -21.47
N LEU A 280 16.45 17.11 -20.65
CA LEU A 280 15.22 16.46 -20.23
C LEU A 280 14.34 17.44 -19.43
N ALA A 281 14.91 18.28 -18.57
CA ALA A 281 14.16 19.27 -17.80
C ALA A 281 13.49 20.30 -18.72
N HIS A 282 14.17 20.80 -19.75
CA HIS A 282 13.56 21.66 -20.76
C HIS A 282 12.43 20.96 -21.51
N GLN A 283 12.63 19.69 -21.90
CA GLN A 283 11.56 18.93 -22.56
C GLN A 283 10.37 18.68 -21.63
N TRP A 284 10.59 18.53 -20.33
CA TRP A 284 9.51 18.41 -19.34
C TRP A 284 8.73 19.71 -19.19
N ILE A 285 9.42 20.86 -19.15
CA ILE A 285 8.79 22.18 -19.13
C ILE A 285 7.90 22.38 -20.36
N ASN A 286 8.43 22.08 -21.55
CA ASN A 286 7.67 22.17 -22.80
C ASN A 286 6.45 21.24 -22.79
N ALA A 287 6.61 20.01 -22.30
CA ALA A 287 5.50 19.07 -22.20
C ALA A 287 4.41 19.55 -21.22
N CYS A 288 4.79 20.20 -20.11
CA CYS A 288 3.85 20.83 -19.18
C CYS A 288 3.12 22.02 -19.82
N HIS A 289 3.84 22.85 -20.59
CA HIS A 289 3.26 23.94 -21.36
C HIS A 289 2.24 23.43 -22.40
N ASP A 290 2.61 22.43 -23.18
CA ASP A 290 1.76 21.86 -24.23
C ASP A 290 0.58 21.06 -23.67
N ALA A 291 0.67 20.60 -22.42
CA ALA A 291 -0.45 20.04 -21.66
C ALA A 291 -1.40 21.12 -21.10
N GLY A 292 -1.07 22.40 -21.25
CA GLY A 292 -1.89 23.54 -20.85
C GLY A 292 -1.78 23.92 -19.38
N MET A 293 -0.66 23.62 -18.70
CA MET A 293 -0.47 23.96 -17.27
C MET A 293 -0.30 25.46 -17.05
N ASP A 294 -1.08 26.01 -16.10
CA ASP A 294 -1.03 27.43 -15.73
C ASP A 294 0.34 27.87 -15.18
N ASN A 295 1.00 26.97 -14.43
CA ASN A 295 2.32 27.20 -13.85
C ASN A 295 3.31 26.15 -14.37
N LEU A 296 4.46 26.63 -14.85
CA LEU A 296 5.49 25.76 -15.43
C LEU A 296 6.58 25.42 -14.41
N PRO A 297 7.10 24.18 -14.44
CA PRO A 297 8.24 23.82 -13.61
C PRO A 297 9.48 24.65 -13.98
N THR A 298 10.44 24.68 -13.07
CA THR A 298 11.79 25.20 -13.35
C THR A 298 12.75 24.06 -13.62
N VAL A 299 13.87 24.32 -14.30
CA VAL A 299 14.92 23.32 -14.56
C VAL A 299 15.41 22.67 -13.26
N LYS A 300 15.50 23.46 -12.18
CA LYS A 300 15.96 23.00 -10.86
C LYS A 300 14.95 22.10 -10.15
N HIS A 301 13.64 22.35 -10.31
CA HIS A 301 12.60 21.77 -9.45
C HIS A 301 11.54 20.94 -10.19
N GLY A 302 11.60 20.87 -11.52
CA GLY A 302 10.65 20.11 -12.34
C GLY A 302 11.08 18.69 -12.68
N LEU A 303 12.38 18.49 -12.84
CA LEU A 303 12.95 17.20 -13.21
C LEU A 303 14.23 16.96 -12.44
N ASP A 304 14.33 15.77 -11.86
CA ASP A 304 15.54 15.31 -11.21
C ASP A 304 15.93 13.94 -11.78
N LEU A 305 17.18 13.85 -12.25
CA LEU A 305 17.77 12.62 -12.79
C LEU A 305 18.92 12.24 -11.87
N GLN A 306 18.76 11.13 -11.16
CA GLN A 306 19.74 10.62 -10.20
C GLN A 306 20.42 9.34 -10.69
N ALA A 307 21.61 9.16 -10.11
CA ALA A 307 22.74 8.36 -10.55
C ALA A 307 22.45 7.33 -11.63
N ILE A 308 23.08 7.60 -12.76
CA ILE A 308 23.55 6.57 -13.64
C ILE A 308 25.02 6.44 -13.30
N THR A 309 25.42 5.26 -12.81
CA THR A 309 26.81 4.79 -12.59
C THR A 309 27.43 4.82 -11.20
N ASP A 310 28.00 3.65 -10.91
CA ASP A 310 28.86 3.23 -9.81
C ASP A 310 28.20 2.82 -8.47
N ALA A 311 28.70 1.72 -7.91
CA ALA A 311 28.23 1.04 -6.71
C ALA A 311 28.24 1.95 -5.47
N LYS A 312 29.10 3.00 -5.44
CA LYS A 312 29.08 4.03 -4.39
C LYS A 312 27.89 5.00 -4.49
N ALA A 313 27.38 5.26 -5.69
CA ALA A 313 26.18 6.07 -5.88
C ALA A 313 24.91 5.33 -5.43
N MET A 314 24.92 3.98 -5.45
CA MET A 314 23.86 3.13 -4.90
C MET A 314 23.72 3.31 -3.38
N ALA A 315 24.83 3.36 -2.65
CA ALA A 315 24.85 3.67 -1.22
C ALA A 315 24.37 5.11 -0.93
N LYS A 316 24.69 6.07 -1.82
CA LYS A 316 24.29 7.48 -1.66
C LYS A 316 22.81 7.75 -2.01
N ILE A 317 22.22 7.00 -2.93
CA ILE A 317 20.77 7.01 -3.21
C ILE A 317 20.01 6.33 -2.06
N ALA A 318 20.55 5.23 -1.53
CA ALA A 318 20.03 4.63 -0.30
C ALA A 318 20.00 5.64 0.86
N ASP A 319 20.97 6.57 0.93
CA ASP A 319 21.05 7.69 1.87
C ASP A 319 20.15 8.90 1.50
N TYR A 320 19.95 9.24 0.22
CA TYR A 320 19.01 10.30 -0.19
C TYR A 320 17.55 9.87 0.05
N MET A 321 17.23 8.60 -0.17
CA MET A 321 15.96 7.97 0.23
C MET A 321 15.77 7.91 1.75
N THR A 322 16.85 8.01 2.55
CA THR A 322 16.79 8.10 4.02
C THR A 322 16.18 9.41 4.52
N LYS A 323 16.09 10.47 3.69
CA LYS A 323 15.41 11.71 4.07
C LYS A 323 13.90 11.52 4.30
N TYR A 324 13.33 10.42 3.82
CA TYR A 324 11.97 9.94 4.12
C TYR A 324 12.04 8.73 5.06
N GLY A 325 12.69 8.92 6.20
CA GLY A 325 13.01 7.86 7.15
C GLY A 325 11.77 7.19 7.75
N CYS A 326 11.52 5.94 7.37
CA CYS A 326 10.83 4.94 8.19
C CYS A 326 10.86 3.53 7.54
N MET A 327 12.01 3.02 7.10
CA MET A 327 12.20 1.58 6.91
C MET A 327 13.58 1.16 7.42
N PRO A 328 13.71 0.00 8.10
CA PRO A 328 15.01 -0.53 8.48
C PRO A 328 15.87 -0.70 7.21
N ALA A 329 17.17 -0.48 7.33
CA ALA A 329 18.10 -0.79 6.25
C ALA A 329 17.83 -2.22 5.75
N PRO A 330 17.80 -2.46 4.44
CA PRO A 330 17.81 -3.83 3.94
C PRO A 330 18.96 -4.58 4.64
N THR A 331 18.72 -5.83 5.04
CA THR A 331 19.76 -6.73 5.57
C THR A 331 20.91 -6.94 4.59
N ASP A 332 20.65 -6.61 3.33
CA ASP A 332 21.50 -6.80 2.18
C ASP A 332 22.07 -5.40 1.87
N GLY A 333 23.35 -5.15 2.20
CA GLY A 333 23.97 -3.81 2.18
C GLY A 333 24.10 -3.12 0.81
N ASP A 334 23.30 -3.50 -0.20
CA ASP A 334 23.38 -3.06 -1.60
C ASP A 334 22.46 -1.88 -1.96
N GLY A 335 21.51 -1.50 -1.08
CA GLY A 335 20.58 -0.40 -1.28
C GLY A 335 19.44 -0.67 -2.29
N MET A 336 19.42 -1.81 -2.97
CA MET A 336 18.45 -2.17 -4.02
C MET A 336 17.04 -2.34 -3.44
N GLY A 337 16.94 -2.87 -2.21
CA GLY A 337 15.68 -2.97 -1.48
C GLY A 337 15.01 -1.63 -1.19
N ARG A 338 15.77 -0.53 -1.06
CA ARG A 338 15.22 0.81 -0.80
C ARG A 338 14.58 1.41 -2.04
N ILE A 339 15.24 1.32 -3.19
CA ILE A 339 14.72 1.81 -4.49
C ILE A 339 13.42 1.09 -4.85
N ASN A 340 13.38 -0.22 -4.62
CA ASN A 340 12.18 -1.01 -4.80
C ASN A 340 11.02 -0.53 -3.91
N ASN A 341 11.29 -0.29 -2.62
CA ASN A 341 10.28 0.21 -1.69
C ASN A 341 9.78 1.61 -2.08
N GLU A 342 10.64 2.48 -2.64
CA GLU A 342 10.23 3.80 -3.09
C GLU A 342 9.15 3.74 -4.19
N LEU A 343 9.32 2.83 -5.16
CA LEU A 343 8.38 2.65 -6.27
C LEU A 343 7.11 1.90 -5.86
N THR A 344 7.22 0.98 -4.90
CA THR A 344 6.16 0.00 -4.63
C THR A 344 5.44 0.20 -3.30
N LYS A 345 6.06 0.84 -2.30
CA LYS A 345 5.53 0.99 -0.94
C LYS A 345 5.25 2.45 -0.57
N TRP A 346 4.64 3.20 -1.49
CA TRP A 346 4.23 4.60 -1.28
C TRP A 346 3.43 4.81 0.01
N HIS A 347 2.61 3.83 0.39
CA HIS A 347 1.73 3.91 1.56
C HIS A 347 2.44 3.73 2.90
N SER A 348 3.66 3.19 2.89
CA SER A 348 4.48 2.97 4.08
C SER A 348 5.42 4.14 4.38
N LYS A 349 5.45 5.17 3.52
CA LYS A 349 6.25 6.37 3.74
C LYS A 349 5.62 7.19 4.85
N THR A 350 6.28 7.25 6.00
CA THR A 350 5.88 8.11 7.12
C THR A 350 7.03 9.08 7.41
N LYS A 351 6.68 10.34 7.65
CA LYS A 351 7.65 11.36 8.08
C LYS A 351 7.66 11.47 9.59
N VAL A 352 8.85 11.58 10.19
CA VAL A 352 9.02 12.04 11.57
C VAL A 352 8.60 13.51 11.64
N ARG A 353 7.81 13.89 12.65
CA ARG A 353 7.23 15.23 12.78
C ARG A 353 7.58 15.86 14.11
N THR A 354 7.86 17.16 14.07
CA THR A 354 8.01 18.00 15.25
C THR A 354 6.65 18.58 15.62
N ALA A 355 6.31 18.58 16.90
CA ALA A 355 5.07 19.17 17.39
C ALA A 355 5.03 20.68 17.06
N GLY A 356 3.91 21.15 16.50
CA GLY A 356 3.70 22.56 16.15
C GLY A 356 4.08 22.95 14.72
N GLU A 357 4.72 22.07 13.94
CA GLU A 357 4.99 22.32 12.53
C GLU A 357 3.78 21.95 11.64
N PRO A 358 3.54 22.69 10.53
CA PRO A 358 2.52 22.33 9.56
C PRO A 358 2.72 20.92 9.02
N LEU A 359 1.62 20.19 8.81
CA LEU A 359 1.71 18.84 8.27
C LEU A 359 2.09 18.89 6.79
N THR A 360 3.22 18.28 6.44
CA THR A 360 3.71 18.20 5.06
C THR A 360 3.97 16.76 4.64
N GLY A 361 3.63 16.42 3.40
CA GLY A 361 3.91 15.10 2.83
C GLY A 361 3.14 13.96 3.50
N LEU A 362 1.90 14.22 3.90
CA LEU A 362 0.97 13.19 4.37
C LEU A 362 0.70 12.19 3.26
N THR A 363 0.89 10.89 3.53
CA THR A 363 0.43 9.88 2.58
C THR A 363 -1.09 9.71 2.65
N PRO A 364 -1.72 9.20 1.59
CA PRO A 364 -3.14 8.89 1.60
C PRO A 364 -3.59 7.99 2.78
N PHE A 365 -2.79 7.02 3.22
CA PHE A 365 -3.15 6.19 4.38
C PHE A 365 -2.92 6.90 5.72
N GLU A 366 -2.04 7.88 5.80
CA GLU A 366 -1.98 8.79 6.96
C GLU A 366 -3.20 9.71 7.01
N ILE A 367 -3.62 10.28 5.87
CA ILE A 367 -4.88 11.03 5.76
C ILE A 367 -6.05 10.17 6.24
N LEU A 368 -6.14 8.94 5.76
CA LEU A 368 -7.16 8.00 6.21
C LEU A 368 -7.05 7.72 7.71
N SER A 369 -5.85 7.53 8.25
CA SER A 369 -5.67 7.32 9.69
C SER A 369 -6.22 8.49 10.51
N MET A 370 -6.03 9.72 10.02
CA MET A 370 -6.50 10.96 10.65
C MET A 370 -7.98 11.27 10.41
N ALA A 371 -8.63 10.59 9.46
CA ALA A 371 -10.03 10.78 9.17
C ALA A 371 -10.91 10.34 10.34
N ASP A 372 -11.87 11.18 10.69
CA ASP A 372 -12.92 10.90 11.66
C ASP A 372 -14.19 10.51 10.89
N THR A 373 -14.66 9.29 11.15
CA THR A 373 -15.83 8.73 10.45
C THR A 373 -17.16 9.12 11.06
N ASP A 374 -17.14 9.65 12.27
CA ASP A 374 -18.34 10.07 13.00
C ASP A 374 -18.59 11.57 12.82
N ASN A 375 -17.55 12.31 12.41
CA ASN A 375 -17.65 13.71 12.03
C ASN A 375 -17.80 13.90 10.50
N PRO A 376 -18.99 14.25 9.97
CA PRO A 376 -19.20 14.47 8.54
C PRO A 376 -18.42 15.67 7.98
N ASN A 377 -17.94 16.56 8.85
CA ASN A 377 -17.14 17.74 8.48
C ASN A 377 -15.64 17.52 8.64
N CYS A 378 -15.19 16.30 8.93
CA CYS A 378 -13.77 16.01 9.03
C CYS A 378 -13.04 16.33 7.71
N PRO A 379 -12.05 17.24 7.71
CA PRO A 379 -11.33 17.61 6.48
C PRO A 379 -10.57 16.42 5.87
N TYR A 380 -10.03 15.53 6.70
CA TYR A 380 -9.31 14.34 6.24
C TYR A 380 -10.24 13.32 5.57
N SER A 381 -11.51 13.22 5.99
CA SER A 381 -12.51 12.40 5.32
C SER A 381 -12.80 12.93 3.91
N ARG A 382 -12.87 14.25 3.73
CA ARG A 382 -13.05 14.88 2.41
C ARG A 382 -11.84 14.67 1.50
N LEU A 383 -10.62 14.85 2.03
CA LEU A 383 -9.39 14.57 1.30
C LEU A 383 -9.29 13.09 0.89
N TRP A 384 -9.69 12.17 1.77
CA TRP A 384 -9.74 10.75 1.43
C TRP A 384 -10.71 10.44 0.29
N ILE A 385 -11.89 11.07 0.28
CA ILE A 385 -12.87 10.92 -0.81
C ILE A 385 -12.31 11.46 -2.14
N GLU A 386 -11.70 12.64 -2.11
CA GLU A 386 -11.07 13.24 -3.29
C GLU A 386 -9.98 12.31 -3.86
N PHE A 387 -9.09 11.82 -3.01
CA PHE A 387 -8.07 10.85 -3.37
C PHE A 387 -8.66 9.57 -3.96
N ALA A 388 -9.62 8.95 -3.27
CA ALA A 388 -10.24 7.72 -3.70
C ALA A 388 -10.90 7.84 -5.07
N ASN A 389 -11.60 8.95 -5.32
CA ASN A 389 -12.24 9.22 -6.61
C ASN A 389 -11.20 9.49 -7.71
N ALA A 390 -10.16 10.29 -7.42
CA ALA A 390 -9.13 10.63 -8.38
C ALA A 390 -8.27 9.44 -8.79
N PHE A 391 -8.00 8.50 -7.89
CA PHE A 391 -7.19 7.30 -8.14
C PHE A 391 -7.99 6.06 -8.56
N LYS A 392 -9.32 6.15 -8.66
CA LYS A 392 -10.16 5.03 -9.08
C LYS A 392 -9.76 4.56 -10.48
N GLY A 393 -9.42 3.27 -10.60
CA GLY A 393 -9.05 2.63 -11.85
C GLY A 393 -7.62 2.93 -12.35
N LYS A 394 -6.82 3.69 -11.60
CA LYS A 394 -5.42 3.96 -11.97
C LYS A 394 -4.54 2.76 -11.58
N ARG A 395 -3.55 2.46 -12.42
CA ARG A 395 -2.53 1.43 -12.15
C ARG A 395 -1.49 1.97 -11.18
N GLN A 396 -0.90 1.07 -10.38
CA GLN A 396 0.23 1.43 -9.51
C GLN A 396 1.50 1.70 -10.31
N LEU A 397 1.84 0.77 -11.22
CA LEU A 397 3.06 0.76 -12.01
C LEU A 397 2.74 0.70 -13.50
N ASP A 398 3.36 1.59 -14.27
CA ASP A 398 3.38 1.56 -15.73
C ASP A 398 4.72 1.00 -16.20
N TRP A 399 4.70 -0.19 -16.80
CA TRP A 399 5.88 -0.80 -17.41
C TRP A 399 5.99 -0.41 -18.88
N SER A 400 7.19 -0.06 -19.35
CA SER A 400 7.43 0.11 -20.79
C SER A 400 7.27 -1.23 -21.53
N ALA A 401 6.88 -1.15 -22.81
CA ALA A 401 6.70 -2.33 -23.65
C ALA A 401 7.93 -3.26 -23.62
N LYS A 402 7.70 -4.57 -23.59
CA LYS A 402 8.71 -5.65 -23.60
C LYS A 402 9.66 -5.70 -22.38
N LEU A 403 9.50 -4.82 -21.39
CA LEU A 403 10.40 -4.81 -20.23
C LEU A 403 10.21 -6.04 -19.34
N LYS A 404 8.97 -6.46 -19.11
CA LYS A 404 8.66 -7.68 -18.35
C LYS A 404 9.20 -8.93 -19.06
N GLU A 405 8.97 -9.04 -20.36
CA GLU A 405 9.48 -10.13 -21.21
C GLU A 405 11.02 -10.22 -21.13
N ARG A 406 11.72 -9.08 -21.26
CA ARG A 406 13.19 -9.01 -21.18
C ARG A 406 13.76 -9.59 -19.88
N TYR A 407 13.04 -9.46 -18.76
CA TYR A 407 13.48 -9.97 -17.45
C TYR A 407 12.75 -11.24 -17.01
N GLY A 408 12.01 -11.90 -17.91
CA GLY A 408 11.30 -13.14 -17.61
C GLY A 408 10.23 -12.98 -16.53
N ILE A 409 9.59 -11.81 -16.45
CA ILE A 409 8.53 -11.51 -15.47
C ILE A 409 7.19 -11.80 -16.13
N GLY A 410 6.38 -12.66 -15.49
CA GLY A 410 5.03 -12.98 -15.94
C GLY A 410 4.05 -11.82 -15.85
N GLU A 411 2.93 -11.93 -16.57
CA GLU A 411 1.78 -11.05 -16.35
C GLU A 411 0.88 -11.62 -15.27
N GLN A 412 0.54 -10.78 -14.29
CA GLN A 412 -0.36 -11.14 -13.20
C GLN A 412 -1.26 -9.94 -12.91
N SER A 413 -2.57 -10.14 -12.90
CA SER A 413 -3.51 -9.08 -12.56
C SER A 413 -3.56 -8.83 -11.05
N ASP A 414 -3.99 -7.64 -10.64
CA ASP A 414 -4.17 -7.34 -9.22
C ASP A 414 -5.21 -8.26 -8.57
N ASP A 415 -6.23 -8.69 -9.33
CA ASP A 415 -7.25 -9.63 -8.88
C ASP A 415 -6.65 -11.05 -8.70
N ASP A 416 -5.74 -11.49 -9.56
CA ASP A 416 -5.02 -12.77 -9.38
C ASP A 416 -4.11 -12.73 -8.14
N ILE A 417 -3.39 -11.61 -7.94
CA ILE A 417 -2.50 -11.44 -6.78
C ILE A 417 -3.28 -11.53 -5.47
N VAL A 418 -4.45 -10.87 -5.37
CA VAL A 418 -5.24 -10.90 -4.15
C VAL A 418 -5.96 -12.23 -3.93
N ASN A 419 -6.30 -12.97 -4.98
CA ASN A 419 -7.01 -14.24 -4.86
C ASN A 419 -6.10 -15.48 -4.83
N ALA A 420 -4.79 -15.32 -5.05
CA ALA A 420 -3.84 -16.43 -4.95
C ALA A 420 -3.99 -17.18 -3.60
N THR A 421 -4.12 -18.50 -3.67
CA THR A 421 -4.22 -19.36 -2.49
C THR A 421 -2.84 -19.89 -2.12
N ASP A 422 -2.67 -20.19 -0.84
CA ASP A 422 -1.47 -20.84 -0.35
C ASP A 422 -1.69 -22.35 -0.35
N GLU A 423 -0.84 -23.10 -1.04
CA GLU A 423 -0.95 -24.57 -1.15
C GLU A 423 -0.77 -25.28 0.20
N LYS A 424 -0.18 -24.60 1.20
CA LYS A 424 0.11 -25.15 2.54
C LYS A 424 -0.90 -24.68 3.59
N ALA A 425 -2.08 -24.23 3.17
CA ALA A 425 -3.13 -23.75 4.05
C ALA A 425 -4.13 -24.86 4.38
N GLU A 426 -4.30 -25.17 5.67
CA GLU A 426 -5.31 -26.10 6.18
C GLU A 426 -6.52 -25.33 6.72
N GLN A 427 -7.74 -25.76 6.38
CA GLN A 427 -8.96 -25.18 6.94
C GLN A 427 -9.14 -25.66 8.38
N VAL A 428 -9.05 -24.75 9.34
CA VAL A 428 -9.17 -25.08 10.78
C VAL A 428 -10.56 -24.77 11.33
N PHE A 429 -11.31 -23.86 10.71
CA PHE A 429 -12.61 -23.44 11.21
C PHE A 429 -13.51 -22.83 10.12
N GLU A 430 -14.82 -22.87 10.31
CA GLU A 430 -15.81 -22.17 9.48
C GLU A 430 -16.71 -21.28 10.34
N ILE A 431 -16.59 -19.97 10.15
CA ILE A 431 -17.40 -18.97 10.85
C ILE A 431 -18.72 -18.79 10.09
N THR A 432 -19.86 -18.91 10.76
CA THR A 432 -21.15 -18.68 10.10
C THR A 432 -21.30 -17.23 9.63
N TYR A 433 -22.18 -17.01 8.64
CA TYR A 433 -22.41 -15.67 8.12
C TYR A 433 -22.91 -14.67 9.18
N THR A 434 -23.76 -15.14 10.10
CA THR A 434 -24.32 -14.30 11.16
C THR A 434 -23.22 -13.83 12.11
N VAL A 435 -22.37 -14.75 12.58
CA VAL A 435 -21.20 -14.43 13.42
C VAL A 435 -20.27 -13.48 12.67
N TRP A 436 -19.96 -13.77 11.41
CA TRP A 436 -19.09 -12.91 10.60
C TRP A 436 -19.61 -11.48 10.47
N ARG A 437 -20.92 -11.30 10.31
CA ARG A 437 -21.55 -9.99 10.27
C ARG A 437 -21.38 -9.21 11.57
N LEU A 438 -21.54 -9.88 12.72
CA LEU A 438 -21.34 -9.27 14.04
C LEU A 438 -19.86 -8.88 14.24
N ILE A 439 -18.92 -9.76 13.88
CA ILE A 439 -17.48 -9.47 13.90
C ILE A 439 -17.14 -8.23 13.06
N CYS A 440 -17.74 -8.10 11.87
CA CYS A 440 -17.57 -6.92 11.02
C CYS A 440 -18.10 -5.63 11.69
N GLN A 441 -19.27 -5.70 12.33
CA GLN A 441 -19.88 -4.55 13.02
C GLN A 441 -19.06 -4.09 14.23
N ARG A 442 -18.44 -5.02 14.96
CA ARG A 442 -17.53 -4.73 16.08
C ARG A 442 -16.14 -4.27 15.64
N ASN A 443 -15.85 -4.32 14.33
CA ASN A 443 -14.51 -4.09 13.77
C ASN A 443 -13.43 -5.03 14.35
N GLU A 444 -13.81 -6.26 14.71
CA GLU A 444 -12.93 -7.27 15.35
C GLU A 444 -12.38 -8.30 14.36
N ARG A 445 -12.32 -7.96 13.07
CA ARG A 445 -11.96 -8.90 11.99
C ARG A 445 -10.54 -9.49 12.11
N THR A 446 -9.67 -9.00 12.99
CA THR A 446 -8.37 -9.66 13.25
C THR A 446 -8.46 -10.71 14.36
N LYS A 447 -9.42 -10.58 15.28
CA LYS A 447 -9.51 -11.42 16.46
C LYS A 447 -9.68 -12.91 16.12
N PRO A 448 -10.54 -13.32 15.17
CA PRO A 448 -10.62 -14.73 14.79
C PRO A 448 -9.32 -15.31 14.24
N LEU A 449 -8.55 -14.51 13.48
CA LEU A 449 -7.26 -14.95 12.95
C LEU A 449 -6.24 -15.13 14.07
N GLU A 450 -6.17 -14.19 15.01
CA GLU A 450 -5.27 -14.27 16.17
C GLU A 450 -5.58 -15.49 17.05
N LEU A 451 -6.87 -15.77 17.28
CA LEU A 451 -7.30 -16.93 18.05
C LEU A 451 -7.02 -18.25 17.31
N ALA A 452 -7.25 -18.30 15.99
CA ALA A 452 -6.91 -19.47 15.17
C ALA A 452 -5.40 -19.78 15.20
N GLU A 453 -4.54 -18.76 15.17
CA GLU A 453 -3.09 -18.93 15.25
C GLU A 453 -2.67 -19.51 16.61
N GLN A 454 -3.32 -19.08 17.70
CA GLN A 454 -3.06 -19.61 19.04
C GLN A 454 -3.56 -21.05 19.18
N ASP A 455 -4.81 -21.31 18.78
CA ASP A 455 -5.43 -22.62 18.86
C ASP A 455 -4.69 -23.65 18.01
N TYR A 456 -4.11 -23.26 16.87
CA TYR A 456 -3.27 -24.15 16.06
C TYR A 456 -1.97 -24.54 16.77
N GLN A 457 -1.40 -23.66 17.60
CA GLN A 457 -0.13 -23.92 18.29
C GLN A 457 -0.31 -24.81 19.53
N ASP A 458 -1.40 -24.63 20.27
CA ASP A 458 -1.63 -25.35 21.54
C ASP A 458 -2.85 -26.28 21.53
N ASN A 459 -3.45 -26.48 20.34
CA ASN A 459 -4.63 -27.31 20.13
C ASN A 459 -5.84 -26.87 21.00
N GLY A 460 -6.01 -25.55 21.16
CA GLY A 460 -7.09 -24.90 21.90
C GLY A 460 -8.42 -24.76 21.14
N SER A 461 -9.40 -24.13 21.79
CA SER A 461 -10.77 -23.89 21.26
C SER A 461 -11.20 -22.42 21.31
N ARG A 462 -10.28 -21.48 21.51
CA ARG A 462 -10.61 -20.08 21.81
C ARG A 462 -11.38 -19.39 20.70
N LEU A 463 -11.10 -19.72 19.43
CA LEU A 463 -11.85 -19.19 18.29
C LEU A 463 -13.32 -19.62 18.34
N TYR A 464 -13.55 -20.88 18.68
CA TYR A 464 -14.89 -21.43 18.83
C TYR A 464 -15.64 -20.75 19.97
N ASP A 465 -15.00 -20.62 21.14
CA ASP A 465 -15.55 -19.95 22.32
C ASP A 465 -15.88 -18.48 22.01
N TYR A 466 -14.97 -17.76 21.34
CA TYR A 466 -15.21 -16.38 20.89
C TYR A 466 -16.41 -16.25 19.94
N CYS A 467 -16.63 -17.22 19.03
CA CYS A 467 -17.78 -17.18 18.14
C CYS A 467 -19.11 -17.33 18.90
N ILE A 468 -19.13 -18.13 19.97
CA ILE A 468 -20.28 -18.25 20.88
C ILE A 468 -20.49 -16.94 21.64
N ASP A 469 -19.44 -16.39 22.24
CA ASP A 469 -19.49 -15.14 23.00
C ASP A 469 -20.05 -13.99 22.14
N VAL A 470 -19.62 -13.89 20.88
CA VAL A 470 -20.12 -12.88 19.93
C VAL A 470 -21.65 -12.97 19.77
N LEU A 471 -22.21 -14.18 19.74
CA LEU A 471 -23.65 -14.38 19.59
C LEU A 471 -24.39 -14.09 20.91
N ILE A 472 -23.85 -14.55 22.05
CA ILE A 472 -24.42 -14.31 23.38
C ILE A 472 -24.50 -12.82 23.67
N ASP A 473 -23.40 -12.10 23.51
CA ASP A 473 -23.31 -10.65 23.66
C ASP A 473 -24.38 -9.93 22.82
N HIS A 474 -24.64 -10.41 21.59
CA HIS A 474 -25.65 -9.80 20.72
C HIS A 474 -27.07 -10.05 21.25
N ILE A 475 -27.36 -11.24 21.76
CA ILE A 475 -28.64 -11.55 22.41
C ILE A 475 -28.82 -10.65 23.64
N GLU A 476 -27.80 -10.50 24.47
CA GLU A 476 -27.84 -9.64 25.64
C GLU A 476 -28.08 -8.17 25.26
N GLN A 477 -27.39 -7.66 24.23
CA GLN A 477 -27.64 -6.31 23.70
C GLN A 477 -29.07 -6.16 23.17
N CYS A 478 -29.62 -7.17 22.50
CA CYS A 478 -31.02 -7.16 22.07
C CYS A 478 -31.97 -7.06 23.28
N LYS A 479 -31.75 -7.86 24.33
CA LYS A 479 -32.53 -7.81 25.57
C LYS A 479 -32.46 -6.43 26.25
N VAL A 480 -31.27 -5.85 26.36
CA VAL A 480 -31.06 -4.52 26.97
C VAL A 480 -31.78 -3.42 26.20
N ASN A 481 -31.88 -3.54 24.88
CA ASN A 481 -32.52 -2.54 24.01
C ASN A 481 -34.00 -2.84 23.70
N ASP A 482 -34.61 -3.84 24.36
CA ASP A 482 -35.98 -4.31 24.08
C ASP A 482 -36.22 -4.68 22.61
N LEU A 483 -35.20 -5.31 22.00
CA LEU A 483 -35.22 -5.79 20.62
C LEU A 483 -35.28 -7.32 20.60
N THR A 484 -36.04 -7.87 19.66
CA THR A 484 -36.02 -9.33 19.41
C THR A 484 -34.73 -9.74 18.70
N PRO A 485 -33.96 -10.72 19.20
CA PRO A 485 -32.79 -11.24 18.51
C PRO A 485 -33.12 -11.80 17.13
N CYS A 486 -32.21 -11.60 16.18
CA CYS A 486 -32.34 -12.13 14.82
C CYS A 486 -32.49 -13.68 14.84
N PRO A 487 -33.48 -14.28 14.14
CA PRO A 487 -33.66 -15.74 14.13
C PRO A 487 -32.42 -16.54 13.69
N TYR A 488 -31.59 -15.95 12.82
CA TYR A 488 -30.33 -16.56 12.39
C TYR A 488 -29.28 -16.63 13.50
N VAL A 489 -29.32 -15.69 14.46
CA VAL A 489 -28.44 -15.70 15.65
C VAL A 489 -28.81 -16.88 16.54
N MET A 490 -30.11 -17.07 16.80
CA MET A 490 -30.61 -18.18 17.60
C MET A 490 -30.27 -19.54 16.98
N ARG A 491 -30.46 -19.68 15.66
CA ARG A 491 -30.11 -20.89 14.92
C ARG A 491 -28.61 -21.20 15.01
N ASP A 492 -27.77 -20.21 14.80
CA ASP A 492 -26.32 -20.39 14.78
C ASP A 492 -25.78 -20.71 16.20
N ILE A 493 -26.38 -20.13 17.27
CA ILE A 493 -26.09 -20.53 18.66
C ILE A 493 -26.44 -22.00 18.89
N ASN A 494 -27.63 -22.44 18.47
CA ASN A 494 -28.06 -23.83 18.68
C ASN A 494 -27.15 -24.82 17.95
N ASN A 495 -26.73 -24.47 16.73
CA ASN A 495 -25.81 -25.28 15.93
C ASN A 495 -24.42 -25.38 16.57
N LEU A 496 -23.90 -24.27 17.13
CA LEU A 496 -22.61 -24.29 17.81
C LEU A 496 -22.72 -25.07 19.12
N LEU A 497 -23.64 -24.70 20.01
CA LEU A 497 -23.77 -25.34 21.32
C LEU A 497 -24.27 -26.81 21.27
N GLN A 498 -24.71 -27.29 20.11
CA GLN A 498 -25.34 -28.61 19.92
C GLN A 498 -26.54 -28.84 20.87
N ILE A 499 -27.20 -27.76 21.30
CA ILE A 499 -28.33 -27.79 22.22
C ILE A 499 -29.60 -28.12 21.42
N SER A 500 -30.45 -29.00 21.96
CA SER A 500 -31.70 -29.35 21.29
C SER A 500 -32.63 -28.12 21.23
N PRO A 501 -33.46 -27.97 20.18
CA PRO A 501 -34.38 -26.82 20.07
C PRO A 501 -35.35 -26.66 21.25
N LEU A 502 -35.53 -27.71 22.07
CA LEU A 502 -36.43 -27.73 23.24
C LEU A 502 -35.80 -27.11 24.49
N ASP A 503 -34.46 -27.03 24.58
CA ASP A 503 -33.75 -26.59 25.79
C ASP A 503 -33.45 -25.08 25.81
N VAL A 504 -33.84 -24.35 24.75
CA VAL A 504 -33.50 -22.92 24.52
C VAL A 504 -34.54 -21.97 25.12
N ALA A 505 -35.72 -22.48 25.49
CA ALA A 505 -36.80 -21.70 26.11
C ALA A 505 -36.62 -21.50 27.63
N ALA A 506 -35.68 -22.25 28.25
CA ALA A 506 -35.28 -22.12 29.64
C ALA A 506 -34.02 -21.24 29.75
#